data_AF-A0A1E1XV54-F1
#
_entry.id   AF-A0A1E1XV54-F1
#
_cell.length_a   1.000
_cell.length_b   1.000
_cell.length_c   1.000
_cell.angle_alpha   90.00
_cell.angle_beta   90.00
_cell.angle_gamma   90.00
#
_symmetry.space_group_name_H-M   'P 1'
#
loop_
_entity.id
_entity.type
_entity.pdbx_description
1 polymer ?
#
loop_
_entity_poly.entity_id
_entity_poly.type
_entity_poly.pdbx_seq_one_letter_code
_entity_poly.pdbx_strand_id
1 'polypeptide(L)'
;GNNLTLIEKRLSGHNLTTFNELKNAYGLKTKCQTTEDVTLTRVATAYAHWTCSLLKDMAERLPVPHSRMLEESEGYPVEMMHVAFGNLLGPELDPVARDQLKRAHSLYLYHFAKVVHPDLKKASSKVVIASFSGALEAAMNSTFLASRRVAVLEKLGVLLEGRVTQAVLTAAAAFDRISGQ
;
A
#
# COMPACT_ATOMS: atom_id res chain seq x y z
N GLY A 1 -5.94 -0.53 -9.65
CA GLY A 1 -6.34 -1.96 -9.54
C GLY A 1 -5.45 -2.82 -10.41
N ASN A 2 -5.49 -4.16 -10.27
CA ASN A 2 -4.57 -5.06 -11.00
C ASN A 2 -5.24 -6.03 -11.99
N ASN A 3 -6.58 -6.04 -12.07
CA ASN A 3 -7.30 -6.89 -13.03
C ASN A 3 -7.46 -6.16 -14.36
N LEU A 4 -6.62 -6.50 -15.33
CA LEU A 4 -6.55 -5.81 -16.62
C LEU A 4 -7.87 -5.91 -17.38
N THR A 5 -8.52 -7.08 -17.37
CA THR A 5 -9.80 -7.29 -18.04
C THR A 5 -10.92 -6.42 -17.46
N LEU A 6 -10.96 -6.25 -16.13
CA LEU A 6 -11.94 -5.39 -15.49
C LEU A 6 -11.66 -3.90 -15.73
N ILE A 7 -10.38 -3.52 -15.84
CA ILE A 7 -9.98 -2.14 -16.18
C ILE A 7 -10.40 -1.84 -17.62
N GLU A 8 -10.04 -2.70 -18.56
CA GLU A 8 -10.32 -2.55 -19.99
C GLU A 8 -11.81 -2.32 -20.27
N LYS A 9 -12.68 -3.07 -19.59
CA LYS A 9 -14.15 -2.91 -19.68
C LYS A 9 -14.68 -1.55 -19.22
N ARG A 10 -13.90 -0.76 -18.49
CA ARG A 10 -14.29 0.56 -17.95
C ARG A 10 -13.63 1.72 -18.69
N LEU A 11 -12.74 1.44 -19.64
CA LEU A 11 -12.05 2.45 -20.44
C LEU A 11 -12.74 2.60 -21.79
N SER A 12 -12.63 3.78 -22.40
CA SER A 12 -13.15 4.06 -23.73
C SER A 12 -12.29 5.10 -24.45
N GLY A 13 -12.44 5.17 -25.77
CA GLY A 13 -11.74 6.14 -26.62
C GLY A 13 -10.22 6.12 -26.43
N HIS A 14 -9.64 7.30 -26.27
CA HIS A 14 -8.20 7.48 -26.11
C HIS A 14 -7.60 6.70 -24.93
N ASN A 15 -8.29 6.64 -23.79
CA ASN A 15 -7.79 5.95 -22.60
C ASN A 15 -7.67 4.44 -22.80
N LEU A 16 -8.59 3.85 -23.57
CA LEU A 16 -8.53 2.43 -23.92
C LEU A 16 -7.36 2.14 -24.87
N THR A 17 -7.15 3.01 -25.86
CA THR A 17 -6.01 2.91 -26.78
C THR A 17 -4.68 2.95 -26.03
N THR A 18 -4.46 3.97 -25.20
CA THR A 18 -3.23 4.10 -24.40
C THR A 18 -3.04 2.92 -23.45
N PHE A 19 -4.12 2.44 -22.81
CA PHE A 19 -4.03 1.26 -21.94
C PHE A 19 -3.59 0.01 -22.71
N ASN A 20 -4.13 -0.20 -23.92
CA ASN A 20 -3.77 -1.33 -24.77
C ASN A 20 -2.33 -1.24 -25.30
N GLU A 21 -1.86 -0.03 -25.62
CA GLU A 21 -0.44 0.21 -25.97
C GLU A 21 0.48 -0.19 -24.82
N LEU A 22 0.20 0.27 -23.59
CA LEU A 22 0.97 -0.09 -22.40
C LEU A 22 0.92 -1.61 -22.12
N LYS A 23 -0.27 -2.20 -22.21
CA LYS A 23 -0.48 -3.64 -22.02
C LYS A 23 0.36 -4.46 -22.98
N ASN A 24 0.41 -4.08 -24.25
CA ASN A 24 1.15 -4.79 -25.29
C ASN A 24 2.67 -4.55 -25.17
N ALA A 25 3.09 -3.29 -24.97
CA ALA A 25 4.50 -2.93 -24.90
C ALA A 25 5.24 -3.59 -23.72
N TYR A 26 4.57 -3.71 -22.57
CA TYR A 26 5.17 -4.28 -21.35
C TYR A 26 4.72 -5.71 -21.04
N GLY A 27 3.91 -6.32 -21.91
CA GLY A 27 3.37 -7.67 -21.68
C GLY A 27 2.62 -7.80 -20.36
N LEU A 28 1.81 -6.78 -20.00
CA LEU A 28 1.19 -6.69 -18.68
C LEU A 28 0.28 -7.89 -18.38
N LYS A 29 0.41 -8.45 -17.18
CA LYS A 29 -0.43 -9.54 -16.69
C LYS A 29 -1.27 -9.13 -15.47
N THR A 30 -2.45 -9.73 -15.36
CA THR A 30 -3.35 -9.55 -14.20
C THR A 30 -2.85 -10.25 -12.95
N LYS A 31 -2.18 -11.40 -13.12
CA LYS A 31 -1.60 -12.19 -12.03
C LYS A 31 -0.18 -12.53 -12.40
N CYS A 32 0.69 -12.55 -11.40
CA CYS A 32 2.03 -13.05 -11.52
C CYS A 32 2.01 -14.58 -11.45
N GLN A 33 2.54 -15.24 -12.48
CA GLN A 33 2.83 -16.67 -12.50
C GLN A 33 4.34 -16.93 -12.40
N THR A 34 5.17 -16.03 -12.94
CA THR A 34 6.64 -16.12 -12.89
C THR A 34 7.28 -14.83 -12.36
N THR A 35 8.56 -14.87 -12.02
CA THR A 35 9.33 -13.69 -11.59
C THR A 35 9.47 -12.63 -12.68
N GLU A 36 9.41 -13.02 -13.95
CA GLU A 36 9.53 -12.12 -15.11
C GLU A 36 8.23 -11.39 -15.44
N ASP A 37 7.10 -11.85 -14.91
CA ASP A 37 5.80 -11.25 -15.21
C ASP A 37 5.67 -9.82 -14.70
N VAL A 38 5.38 -8.88 -15.60
CA VAL A 38 5.09 -7.49 -15.24
C VAL A 38 3.61 -7.34 -14.92
N THR A 39 3.29 -6.79 -13.74
CA THR A 39 1.93 -6.48 -13.33
C THR A 39 1.87 -5.03 -12.85
N LEU A 40 0.69 -4.39 -12.89
CA LEU A 40 0.54 -3.01 -12.43
C LEU A 40 0.93 -2.86 -10.95
N THR A 41 0.59 -3.85 -10.12
CA THR A 41 1.02 -3.89 -8.72
C THR A 41 2.55 -3.94 -8.60
N ARG A 42 3.24 -4.77 -9.41
CA ARG A 42 4.71 -4.86 -9.39
C ARG A 42 5.38 -3.57 -9.82
N VAL A 43 4.84 -2.88 -10.82
CA VAL A 43 5.31 -1.55 -11.23
C VAL A 43 5.17 -0.57 -10.06
N ALA A 44 3.99 -0.52 -9.43
CA ALA A 44 3.75 0.37 -8.30
C ALA A 44 4.66 0.07 -7.09
N THR A 45 4.94 -1.20 -6.79
CA THR A 45 5.85 -1.60 -5.70
C THR A 45 7.32 -1.34 -6.03
N ALA A 46 7.74 -1.53 -7.29
CA ALA A 46 9.10 -1.21 -7.73
C ALA A 46 9.38 0.30 -7.68
N TYR A 47 8.37 1.13 -7.90
CA TYR A 47 8.48 2.59 -7.78
C TYR A 47 7.79 3.11 -6.51
N ALA A 48 7.92 2.40 -5.38
CA ALA A 48 7.19 2.70 -4.15
C ALA A 48 7.29 4.17 -3.70
N HIS A 49 8.48 4.77 -3.77
CA HIS A 49 8.69 6.18 -3.42
C HIS A 49 7.80 7.13 -4.26
N TRP A 50 7.68 6.86 -5.57
CA TRP A 50 6.89 7.68 -6.47
C TRP A 50 5.40 7.39 -6.30
N THR A 51 5.04 6.11 -6.24
CA THR A 51 3.66 5.66 -5.96
C THR A 51 3.11 6.32 -4.70
N CYS A 52 3.84 6.28 -3.58
CA CYS A 52 3.37 6.85 -2.32
C CYS A 52 3.27 8.38 -2.36
N SER A 53 4.15 9.05 -3.11
CA SER A 53 4.08 10.52 -3.26
C SER A 53 2.85 10.98 -4.06
N LEU A 54 2.39 10.18 -5.03
CA LEU A 54 1.25 10.50 -5.89
C LEU A 54 -0.11 10.26 -5.22
N LEU A 55 -0.14 9.58 -4.06
CA LEU A 55 -1.41 9.24 -3.40
C LEU A 55 -2.21 10.47 -2.99
N LYS A 56 -1.55 11.60 -2.69
CA LYS A 56 -2.20 12.87 -2.34
C LYS A 56 -3.15 13.36 -3.41
N ASP A 57 -2.77 13.22 -4.69
CA ASP A 57 -3.53 13.72 -5.83
C ASP A 57 -4.77 12.86 -6.13
N MET A 58 -4.84 11.66 -5.55
CA MET A 58 -5.90 10.69 -5.80
C MET A 58 -6.53 10.13 -4.52
N ALA A 59 -6.30 10.77 -3.36
CA ALA A 59 -6.64 10.26 -2.04
C ALA A 59 -8.12 9.83 -1.92
N GLU A 60 -9.04 10.62 -2.46
CA GLU A 60 -10.49 10.34 -2.44
C GLU A 60 -10.96 9.39 -3.55
N ARG A 61 -10.06 8.99 -4.46
CA ARG A 61 -10.36 8.06 -5.57
C ARG A 61 -9.76 6.68 -5.34
N LEU A 62 -9.06 6.48 -4.22
CA LEU A 62 -8.54 5.17 -3.82
C LEU A 62 -9.69 4.23 -3.44
N PRO A 63 -9.50 2.90 -3.51
CA PRO A 63 -10.53 1.93 -3.11
C PRO A 63 -11.03 2.11 -1.68
N VAL A 64 -10.15 2.56 -0.77
CA VAL A 64 -10.53 3.12 0.52
C VAL A 64 -10.17 4.61 0.45
N PRO A 65 -11.16 5.52 0.36
CA PRO A 65 -10.92 6.96 0.34
C PRO A 65 -10.22 7.46 1.61
N HIS A 66 -9.49 8.58 1.53
CA HIS A 66 -8.78 9.13 2.68
C HIS A 66 -9.75 9.64 3.74
N SER A 67 -10.85 10.27 3.34
CA SER A 67 -11.99 10.58 4.22
C SER A 67 -12.41 9.40 5.10
N ARG A 68 -12.51 8.19 4.54
CA ARG A 68 -12.83 6.99 5.33
C ARG A 68 -11.71 6.62 6.30
N MET A 69 -10.45 6.74 5.90
CA MET A 69 -9.32 6.48 6.80
C MET A 69 -9.23 7.49 7.94
N LEU A 70 -9.65 8.74 7.72
CA LEU A 70 -9.72 9.77 8.76
C LEU A 70 -10.77 9.44 9.83
N GLU A 71 -11.84 8.72 9.48
CA GLU A 71 -12.82 8.21 10.45
C GLU A 71 -12.22 7.13 11.36
N GLU A 72 -11.25 6.34 10.86
CA GLU A 72 -10.60 5.26 11.62
C GLU A 72 -9.40 5.78 12.44
N SER A 73 -8.72 6.80 11.93
CA SER A 73 -7.60 7.46 12.59
C SER A 73 -7.49 8.91 12.12
N GLU A 74 -7.73 9.85 13.01
CA GLU A 74 -7.56 11.28 12.72
C GLU A 74 -6.14 11.56 12.22
N GLY A 75 -6.05 12.30 11.12
CA GLY A 75 -4.78 12.65 10.48
C GLY A 75 -4.06 11.50 9.77
N TYR A 76 -4.73 10.38 9.44
CA TYR A 76 -4.10 9.22 8.77
C TYR A 76 -3.19 9.65 7.58
N PRO A 77 -1.93 9.20 7.50
CA PRO A 77 -1.03 9.60 6.42
C PRO A 77 -1.44 9.00 5.06
N VAL A 78 -1.76 9.86 4.09
CA VAL A 78 -2.19 9.44 2.74
C VAL A 78 -1.11 8.62 2.03
N GLU A 79 0.15 8.91 2.30
CA GLU A 79 1.32 8.26 1.74
C GLU A 79 1.39 6.76 2.08
N MET A 80 0.67 6.32 3.11
CA MET A 80 0.60 4.92 3.54
C MET A 80 -0.55 4.14 2.87
N MET A 81 -1.37 4.79 2.06
CA MET A 81 -2.59 4.22 1.47
C MET A 81 -2.35 3.40 0.19
N HIS A 82 -1.27 2.63 0.13
CA HIS A 82 -1.03 1.65 -0.93
C HIS A 82 -0.08 0.54 -0.47
N VAL A 83 -0.28 -0.69 -0.96
CA VAL A 83 0.58 -1.86 -0.63
C VAL A 83 2.07 -1.65 -0.94
N ALA A 84 2.39 -0.70 -1.82
CA ALA A 84 3.76 -0.34 -2.16
C ALA A 84 4.53 0.24 -0.97
N PHE A 85 3.84 0.88 -0.02
CA PHE A 85 4.46 1.47 1.16
C PHE A 85 5.22 0.44 2.01
N GLY A 86 4.78 -0.82 2.04
CA GLY A 86 5.51 -1.91 2.72
C GLY A 86 6.96 -2.09 2.24
N ASN A 87 7.28 -1.74 0.98
CA ASN A 87 8.66 -1.79 0.46
C ASN A 87 9.55 -0.67 1.00
N LEU A 88 8.99 0.29 1.74
CA LEU A 88 9.72 1.36 2.41
C LEU A 88 10.07 0.99 3.87
N LEU A 89 9.58 -0.14 4.39
CA LEU A 89 9.68 -0.53 5.80
C LEU A 89 10.80 -1.54 6.07
N GLY A 90 12.00 -1.16 5.62
CA GLY A 90 13.21 -1.97 5.61
C GLY A 90 13.82 -2.33 6.96
N PRO A 91 14.70 -3.35 7.02
CA PRO A 91 15.44 -3.72 8.23
C PRO A 91 16.46 -2.67 8.70
N GLU A 92 16.86 -1.72 7.85
CA GLU A 92 17.76 -0.62 8.17
C GLU A 92 17.13 0.50 9.00
N LEU A 93 15.80 0.49 9.15
CA LEU A 93 15.08 1.42 10.00
C LEU A 93 15.32 1.08 11.47
N ASP A 94 15.23 2.11 12.33
CA ASP A 94 15.12 1.88 13.77
C ASP A 94 13.99 0.88 14.05
N PRO A 95 14.24 -0.19 14.84
CA PRO A 95 13.25 -1.25 15.05
C PRO A 95 11.93 -0.76 15.62
N VAL A 96 11.96 0.25 16.49
CA VAL A 96 10.74 0.82 17.10
C VAL A 96 9.95 1.60 16.06
N ALA A 97 10.61 2.48 15.30
CA ALA A 97 9.98 3.22 14.22
C ALA A 97 9.41 2.29 13.13
N ARG A 98 10.15 1.25 12.75
CA ARG A 98 9.73 0.24 11.77
C ARG A 98 8.46 -0.47 12.21
N ASP A 99 8.39 -0.89 13.47
CA ASP A 99 7.20 -1.55 14.02
C ASP A 99 5.98 -0.62 14.05
N GLN A 100 6.17 0.63 14.49
CA GLN A 100 5.10 1.63 14.50
C GLN A 100 4.57 1.92 13.09
N LEU A 101 5.45 2.08 12.11
CA LEU A 101 5.07 2.25 10.69
C LEU A 101 4.34 1.03 10.15
N LYS A 102 4.81 -0.18 10.48
CA LYS A 102 4.17 -1.44 10.07
C LYS A 102 2.74 -1.51 10.61
N ARG A 103 2.52 -1.23 11.90
CA ARG A 103 1.19 -1.24 12.52
C ARG A 103 0.27 -0.19 11.90
N ALA A 104 0.75 1.05 11.76
CA ALA A 104 -0.02 2.11 11.10
C ALA A 104 -0.37 1.79 9.63
N HIS A 105 0.55 1.17 8.89
CA HIS A 105 0.27 0.74 7.51
C HIS A 105 -0.73 -0.41 7.46
N SER A 106 -0.64 -1.33 8.43
CA SER A 106 -1.56 -2.47 8.55
C SER A 106 -3.02 -2.04 8.79
N LEU A 107 -3.25 -0.86 9.37
CA LEU A 107 -4.59 -0.27 9.44
C LEU A 107 -5.20 -0.09 8.05
N TYR A 108 -4.48 0.56 7.13
CA TYR A 108 -4.96 0.71 5.75
C TYR A 108 -5.11 -0.64 5.06
N LEU A 109 -4.13 -1.54 5.20
CA LEU A 109 -4.19 -2.87 4.58
C LEU A 109 -5.41 -3.67 5.04
N TYR A 110 -5.81 -3.54 6.30
CA TYR A 110 -7.03 -4.15 6.83
C TYR A 110 -8.28 -3.67 6.09
N HIS A 111 -8.49 -2.36 6.01
CA HIS A 111 -9.66 -1.80 5.30
C HIS A 111 -9.60 -2.08 3.81
N PHE A 112 -8.42 -1.96 3.20
CA PHE A 112 -8.19 -2.23 1.79
C PHE A 112 -8.52 -3.68 1.45
N ALA A 113 -8.03 -4.65 2.23
CA ALA A 113 -8.29 -6.07 2.04
C ALA A 113 -9.80 -6.38 2.03
N LYS A 114 -10.57 -5.79 2.97
CA LYS A 114 -12.03 -5.96 3.04
C LYS A 114 -12.78 -5.36 1.85
N VAL A 115 -12.20 -4.37 1.17
CA VAL A 115 -12.76 -3.78 -0.05
C VAL A 115 -12.43 -4.62 -1.28
N VAL A 116 -11.18 -5.07 -1.41
CA VAL A 116 -10.73 -5.78 -2.63
C VAL A 116 -11.00 -7.28 -2.62
N HIS A 117 -11.26 -7.87 -1.45
CA HIS A 117 -11.60 -9.28 -1.26
C HIS A 117 -13.00 -9.40 -0.64
N PRO A 118 -14.06 -9.64 -1.45
CA PRO A 118 -15.45 -9.69 -0.96
C PRO A 118 -15.68 -10.73 0.14
N ASP A 119 -14.93 -11.84 0.12
CA ASP A 119 -14.93 -12.91 1.11
C ASP A 119 -14.41 -12.46 2.48
N LEU A 120 -13.51 -11.46 2.52
CA LEU A 120 -12.96 -10.92 3.76
C LEU A 120 -13.86 -9.86 4.41
N LYS A 121 -14.89 -9.37 3.72
CA LYS A 121 -15.76 -8.28 4.22
C LYS A 121 -16.39 -8.59 5.58
N LYS A 122 -16.76 -9.85 5.81
CA LYS A 122 -17.37 -10.35 7.06
C LYS A 122 -16.44 -11.25 7.88
N ALA A 123 -15.18 -11.40 7.46
CA ALA A 123 -14.22 -12.22 8.17
C ALA A 123 -13.79 -11.55 9.49
N SER A 124 -13.32 -12.36 10.45
CA SER A 124 -12.77 -11.85 11.71
C SER A 124 -11.47 -11.10 11.46
N SER A 125 -11.10 -10.22 12.39
CA SER A 125 -9.89 -9.40 12.26
C SER A 125 -8.63 -10.23 12.05
N LYS A 126 -8.50 -11.33 12.80
CA LYS A 126 -7.42 -12.31 12.64
C LYS A 126 -7.28 -12.85 11.22
N VAL A 127 -8.41 -13.19 10.57
CA VAL A 127 -8.40 -13.75 9.20
C VAL A 127 -8.00 -12.68 8.18
N VAL A 128 -8.51 -11.46 8.32
CA VAL A 128 -8.14 -10.34 7.43
C VAL A 128 -6.65 -10.00 7.58
N ILE A 129 -6.13 -9.94 8.81
CA ILE A 129 -4.71 -9.64 9.06
C ILE A 129 -3.81 -10.74 8.49
N ALA A 130 -4.21 -12.01 8.64
CA ALA A 130 -3.46 -13.13 8.09
C ALA A 130 -3.37 -13.08 6.54
N SER A 131 -4.36 -12.51 5.86
CA SER A 131 -4.40 -12.49 4.39
C SER A 131 -3.35 -11.59 3.75
N PHE A 132 -2.85 -10.57 4.46
CA PHE A 132 -1.85 -9.64 3.93
C PHE A 132 -0.48 -9.70 4.64
N SER A 133 -0.42 -10.24 5.87
CA SER A 133 0.82 -10.26 6.68
C SER A 133 2.02 -10.85 5.94
N GLY A 134 1.85 -11.99 5.26
CA GLY A 134 2.95 -12.64 4.54
C GLY A 134 3.52 -11.79 3.40
N ALA A 135 2.65 -11.10 2.65
CA ALA A 135 3.07 -10.21 1.57
C ALA A 135 3.74 -8.94 2.10
N LEU A 136 3.26 -8.40 3.22
CA LEU A 136 3.87 -7.25 3.89
C LEU A 136 5.28 -7.60 4.38
N GLU A 137 5.45 -8.73 5.08
CA GLU A 137 6.76 -9.19 5.54
C GLU A 137 7.76 -9.39 4.40
N ALA A 138 7.31 -9.97 3.27
CA ALA A 138 8.16 -10.12 2.10
C ALA A 138 8.61 -8.76 1.53
N ALA A 139 7.71 -7.77 1.48
CA ALA A 139 8.06 -6.42 1.02
C ALA A 139 9.05 -5.72 1.97
N MET A 140 8.83 -5.86 3.28
CA MET A 140 9.67 -5.27 4.33
C MET A 140 11.11 -5.82 4.34
N ASN A 141 11.29 -7.08 3.95
CA ASN A 141 12.59 -7.74 3.95
C ASN A 141 13.27 -7.74 2.58
N SER A 142 12.69 -7.06 1.58
CA SER A 142 13.35 -6.81 0.30
C SER A 142 14.64 -6.02 0.48
N THR A 143 15.66 -6.27 -0.35
CA THR A 143 16.89 -5.46 -0.40
C THR A 143 16.76 -4.27 -1.34
N PHE A 144 15.68 -4.20 -2.12
CA PHE A 144 15.42 -3.14 -3.07
C PHE A 144 15.15 -1.80 -2.35
N LEU A 145 15.89 -0.75 -2.70
CA LEU A 145 15.89 0.61 -2.08
C LEU A 145 16.49 0.75 -0.67
N ALA A 146 17.17 -0.27 -0.13
CA ALA A 146 17.66 -0.25 1.27
C ALA A 146 18.37 1.05 1.69
N SER A 147 19.27 1.61 0.87
CA SER A 147 20.02 2.84 1.22
C SER A 147 19.22 4.14 1.15
N ARG A 148 17.98 4.11 0.64
CA ARG A 148 17.17 5.31 0.38
C ARG A 148 15.88 5.38 1.18
N ARG A 149 15.51 4.32 1.92
CA ARG A 149 14.18 4.24 2.56
C ARG A 149 13.95 5.31 3.60
N VAL A 150 14.92 5.56 4.48
CA VAL A 150 14.83 6.61 5.52
C VAL A 150 14.54 7.97 4.89
N ALA A 151 15.36 8.40 3.92
CA ALA A 151 15.19 9.68 3.23
C ALA A 151 13.84 9.78 2.49
N VAL A 152 13.35 8.67 1.93
CA VAL A 152 12.02 8.64 1.30
C VAL A 152 10.92 8.82 2.34
N LEU A 153 10.98 8.10 3.46
CA LEU A 153 9.99 8.19 4.54
C LEU A 153 9.95 9.59 5.19
N GLU A 154 11.11 10.24 5.35
CA GLU A 154 11.19 11.63 5.80
C GLU A 154 10.56 12.59 4.78
N LYS A 155 10.87 12.41 3.49
CA LYS A 155 10.25 13.20 2.42
C LYS A 155 8.73 13.01 2.34
N LEU A 156 8.24 11.82 2.65
CA LEU A 156 6.81 11.51 2.75
C LEU A 156 6.17 12.04 4.03
N GLY A 157 6.93 12.62 4.97
CA GLY A 157 6.39 13.21 6.19
C GLY A 157 5.89 12.20 7.22
N VAL A 158 6.27 10.92 7.11
CA VAL A 158 5.92 9.87 8.07
C VAL A 158 7.03 9.60 9.08
N LEU A 159 8.24 10.07 8.78
CA LEU A 159 9.37 10.14 9.71
C LEU A 159 9.86 11.60 9.84
N LEU A 160 10.36 11.94 11.02
CA LEU A 160 11.06 13.18 11.32
C LEU A 160 12.21 12.86 12.28
N GLU A 161 13.45 13.10 11.84
CA GLU A 161 14.66 12.85 12.64
C GLU A 161 14.71 11.41 13.19
N GLY A 162 14.38 10.43 12.33
CA GLY A 162 14.34 9.01 12.69
C GLY A 162 13.17 8.57 13.57
N ARG A 163 12.26 9.48 13.96
CA ARG A 163 11.06 9.17 14.76
C ARG A 163 9.80 9.25 13.90
N VAL A 164 8.82 8.40 14.17
CA VAL A 164 7.52 8.47 13.47
C VAL A 164 6.71 9.69 13.93
N THR A 165 5.86 10.21 13.05
CA THR A 165 5.00 11.34 13.38
C THR A 165 3.83 10.93 14.28
N GLN A 166 3.19 11.91 14.92
CA GLN A 166 2.02 11.66 15.78
C GLN A 166 0.87 10.99 15.02
N ALA A 167 0.65 11.35 13.75
CA ALA A 167 -0.34 10.72 12.88
C ALA A 167 -0.10 9.21 12.71
N VAL A 168 1.17 8.81 12.54
CA VAL A 168 1.56 7.39 12.45
C VAL A 168 1.29 6.68 13.78
N LEU A 169 1.61 7.30 14.93
CA LEU A 169 1.32 6.72 16.24
C LEU A 169 -0.17 6.53 16.48
N THR A 170 -0.99 7.51 16.14
CA THR A 170 -2.46 7.42 16.24
C THR A 170 -3.00 6.27 15.38
N ALA A 171 -2.51 6.13 14.16
CA ALA A 171 -2.88 5.04 13.25
C ALA A 171 -2.42 3.67 13.76
N ALA A 172 -1.22 3.57 14.32
CA ALA A 172 -0.73 2.33 14.93
C ALA A 172 -1.61 1.89 16.10
N ALA A 173 -1.98 2.83 16.98
CA ALA A 173 -2.89 2.55 18.10
C ALA A 173 -4.30 2.16 17.63
N ALA A 174 -4.77 2.71 16.50
CA ALA A 174 -6.02 2.29 15.90
C ALA A 174 -5.97 0.85 15.38
N PHE A 175 -4.86 0.45 14.77
CA PHE A 175 -4.66 -0.94 14.37
C PHE A 175 -4.59 -1.90 15.56
N ASP A 176 -3.95 -1.51 16.67
CA ASP A 176 -3.86 -2.34 17.88
C ASP A 176 -5.24 -2.66 18.48
N ARG A 177 -6.18 -1.72 18.39
CA ARG A 177 -7.58 -1.97 18.80
C ARG A 177 -8.29 -3.01 17.92
N ILE A 178 -7.94 -3.08 16.63
CA ILE A 178 -8.51 -4.05 15.69
C ILE A 178 -7.85 -5.42 15.84
N SER A 179 -6.53 -5.45 16.05
CA SER A 179 -5.76 -6.69 16.14
C SER A 179 -5.96 -7.43 17.47
N GLY A 180 -6.35 -6.71 18.53
CA GLY A 180 -6.74 -7.29 19.82
C GLY A 180 -8.17 -7.85 19.88
N GLN A 181 -8.98 -7.66 18.82
CA GLN A 181 -10.34 -8.22 18.67
C GLN A 181 -10.32 -9.56 17.92
#